data_AF-A0A4R4NRQ5-F1
#
_entry.id   AF-A0A4R4NRQ5-F1
#
_cell.length_a   1.000
_cell.length_b   1.000
_cell.length_c   1.000
_cell.angle_alpha   90.00
_cell.angle_beta   90.00
_cell.angle_gamma   90.00
#
_symmetry.space_group_name_H-M   'P 1'
#
loop_
_entity.id
_entity.type
_entity.pdbx_description
1 polymer ?
#
loop_
_entity_poly.entity_id
_entity_poly.type
_entity_poly.pdbx_seq_one_letter_code
_entity_poly.pdbx_strand_id
1 'polypeptide(L)'
;MSFDQPRETDAEPASFSGLSVAEARLAALGAHLRAHRLVVELTSTGLKVRNLDAPGCCDENPVLSDKITCRPFDRDGGHLWFFDSSGHPITEAERIVDTVVWVKGRLANRDGRSAAEGTL
;
A
#
# COMPACT_ATOMS: atom_id res chain seq x y z
N MET A 1 -1.20 38.16 -35.55
CA MET A 1 -2.34 37.34 -35.11
C MET A 1 -1.78 36.31 -34.13
N SER A 2 -1.76 36.65 -32.84
CA SER A 2 -1.32 35.76 -31.77
C SER A 2 -2.56 35.21 -31.09
N PHE A 3 -2.73 33.90 -31.09
CA PHE A 3 -3.70 33.25 -30.23
C PHE A 3 -2.97 32.84 -28.96
N ASP A 4 -3.20 33.66 -27.94
CA ASP A 4 -3.00 33.35 -26.54
C ASP A 4 -3.99 32.25 -26.16
N GLN A 5 -3.50 31.10 -25.70
CA GLN A 5 -4.34 30.18 -24.93
C GLN A 5 -3.53 29.69 -23.72
N PRO A 6 -3.88 30.12 -22.50
CA PRO A 6 -3.27 29.65 -21.27
C PRO A 6 -3.98 28.38 -20.73
N ARG A 7 -3.14 27.39 -20.36
CA ARG A 7 -3.24 26.50 -19.18
C ARG A 7 -4.61 25.88 -18.83
N GLU A 8 -4.85 24.66 -19.32
CA GLU A 8 -5.80 23.72 -18.71
C GLU A 8 -5.15 22.33 -18.59
N THR A 9 -4.37 22.13 -17.53
CA THR A 9 -4.29 20.84 -16.84
C THR A 9 -3.92 21.16 -15.41
N ASP A 10 -4.80 21.93 -14.76
CA ASP A 10 -4.86 21.88 -13.31
C ASP A 10 -5.61 20.59 -12.96
N ALA A 11 -4.85 19.51 -12.81
CA ALA A 11 -5.33 18.34 -12.10
C ALA A 11 -5.32 18.69 -10.62
N GLU A 12 -6.17 19.63 -10.21
CA GLU A 12 -6.45 19.91 -8.81
C GLU A 12 -7.05 18.62 -8.26
N PRO A 13 -6.32 17.85 -7.41
CA PRO A 13 -6.94 16.70 -6.78
C PRO A 13 -7.97 17.30 -5.83
N ALA A 14 -9.24 17.16 -6.23
CA ALA A 14 -10.37 17.73 -5.54
C ALA A 14 -10.24 17.48 -4.03
N SER A 15 -9.88 18.54 -3.32
CA SER A 15 -9.88 18.58 -1.87
C SER A 15 -11.33 18.65 -1.43
N PHE A 16 -11.97 17.49 -1.38
CA PHE A 16 -13.19 17.32 -0.60
C PHE A 16 -12.79 16.96 0.82
N SER A 17 -13.49 17.51 1.81
CA SER A 17 -13.35 17.16 3.24
C SER A 17 -13.88 15.74 3.56
N GLY A 18 -13.67 14.80 2.64
CA GLY A 18 -13.82 13.36 2.80
C GLY A 18 -12.55 12.71 2.24
N LEU A 19 -12.07 11.65 2.89
CA LEU A 19 -10.88 10.91 2.49
C LEU A 19 -10.79 10.76 0.96
N SER A 20 -9.62 11.06 0.39
CA SER A 20 -9.37 10.81 -1.04
C SER A 20 -9.71 9.36 -1.39
N VAL A 21 -10.00 9.07 -2.66
CA VAL A 21 -10.32 7.69 -3.09
C VAL A 21 -9.20 6.73 -2.67
N ALA A 22 -7.93 7.13 -2.77
CA ALA A 22 -6.80 6.33 -2.31
C ALA A 22 -6.85 6.04 -0.80
N GLU A 23 -7.14 7.05 0.03
CA GLU A 23 -7.28 6.88 1.47
C GLU A 23 -8.50 6.01 1.83
N ALA A 24 -9.61 6.16 1.12
CA ALA A 24 -10.79 5.31 1.30
C ALA A 24 -10.48 3.83 0.99
N ARG A 25 -9.70 3.56 -0.07
CA ARG A 25 -9.25 2.20 -0.40
C ARG A 25 -8.27 1.66 0.64
N LEU A 26 -7.35 2.47 1.16
CA LEU A 26 -6.47 2.07 2.26
C LEU A 26 -7.24 1.81 3.55
N ALA A 27 -8.25 2.61 3.88
CA ALA A 27 -9.11 2.42 5.03
C ALA A 27 -9.92 1.11 4.90
N ALA A 28 -10.47 0.84 3.71
CA ALA A 28 -11.16 -0.41 3.42
C ALA A 28 -10.22 -1.61 3.55
N LEU A 29 -9.01 -1.55 2.99
CA LEU A 29 -7.97 -2.57 3.17
C LEU A 29 -7.66 -2.79 4.65
N GLY A 30 -7.48 -1.71 5.41
CA GLY A 30 -7.23 -1.77 6.85
C GLY A 30 -8.35 -2.49 7.61
N ALA A 31 -9.62 -2.22 7.29
CA ALA A 31 -10.75 -2.91 7.91
C ALA A 31 -10.72 -4.42 7.66
N HIS A 32 -10.41 -4.85 6.44
CA HIS A 32 -10.29 -6.28 6.11
C HIS A 32 -9.11 -6.95 6.83
N LEU A 33 -7.95 -6.28 6.89
CA LEU A 33 -6.78 -6.80 7.58
C LEU A 33 -7.01 -6.95 9.10
N ARG A 34 -7.73 -6.01 9.73
CA ARG A 34 -8.15 -6.12 11.14
C ARG A 34 -9.02 -7.35 11.40
N ALA A 35 -9.94 -7.65 10.48
CA ALA A 35 -10.77 -8.86 10.57
C ALA A 35 -9.94 -10.16 10.52
N HIS A 36 -8.75 -10.10 9.92
CA HIS A 36 -7.77 -11.19 9.91
C HIS A 36 -6.73 -11.13 11.04
N ARG A 37 -7.03 -10.41 12.13
CA ARG A 37 -6.18 -10.25 13.33
C ARG A 37 -4.83 -9.55 13.09
N LEU A 38 -4.67 -8.88 11.95
CA LEU A 38 -3.51 -8.03 11.74
C LEU A 38 -3.73 -6.67 12.39
N VAL A 39 -2.67 -6.14 13.01
CA VAL A 39 -2.69 -4.79 13.57
C VAL A 39 -2.43 -3.80 12.45
N VAL A 40 -3.34 -2.85 12.26
CA VAL A 40 -3.19 -1.82 11.23
C VAL A 40 -3.34 -0.42 11.76
N GLU A 41 -2.50 0.45 11.23
CA GLU A 41 -2.43 1.86 11.52
C GLU A 41 -2.47 2.63 10.19
N LEU A 42 -3.55 3.38 9.96
CA LEU A 42 -3.65 4.26 8.81
C LEU A 42 -2.94 5.58 9.16
N THR A 43 -1.96 5.95 8.36
CA THR A 43 -1.18 7.19 8.49
C THR A 43 -1.37 8.06 7.26
N SER A 44 -0.97 9.32 7.33
CA SER A 44 -0.94 10.23 6.17
C SER A 44 -0.05 9.74 5.03
N THR A 45 0.84 8.77 5.27
CA THR A 45 1.78 8.22 4.28
C THR A 45 1.40 6.83 3.77
N GLY A 46 0.29 6.27 4.24
CA GLY A 46 -0.15 4.91 3.90
C GLY A 46 -0.62 4.09 5.10
N LEU A 47 -0.90 2.82 4.86
CA LEU A 47 -1.38 1.84 5.84
C LEU A 47 -0.22 0.98 6.34
N LYS A 48 0.17 1.14 7.61
CA LYS A 48 1.10 0.22 8.26
C LYS A 48 0.33 -1.01 8.74
N VAL A 49 0.90 -2.19 8.52
CA VAL A 49 0.34 -3.49 8.87
C VAL A 49 1.38 -4.25 9.66
N ARG A 50 0.98 -4.88 10.76
CA ARG A 50 1.85 -5.68 11.61
C ARG A 50 1.16 -7.01 11.93
N ASN A 51 1.94 -8.08 11.90
CA ASN A 51 1.50 -9.38 12.36
C ASN A 51 2.15 -9.67 13.73
N LEU A 52 1.36 -9.62 14.81
CA LEU A 52 1.86 -9.90 16.16
C LEU A 52 2.00 -11.39 16.44
N ASP A 53 1.36 -12.24 15.63
CA ASP A 53 1.39 -13.70 15.77
C ASP A 53 2.60 -14.33 15.06
N ALA A 54 3.36 -13.55 14.28
CA ALA A 54 4.57 -14.00 13.60
C ALA A 54 5.82 -13.38 14.22
N PRO A 55 6.86 -14.17 14.54
CA PRO A 55 8.12 -13.66 15.02
C PRO A 55 8.73 -12.74 13.97
N GLY A 56 9.26 -11.61 14.41
CA GLY A 56 10.02 -10.71 13.59
C GLY A 56 11.43 -11.21 13.29
N CYS A 57 12.27 -10.32 12.79
CA CYS A 57 13.63 -10.66 12.34
C CYS A 57 14.65 -10.66 13.50
N CYS A 58 14.46 -9.78 14.48
CA CYS A 58 15.41 -9.52 15.57
C CYS A 58 14.70 -8.82 16.75
N ASP A 59 15.36 -8.71 17.90
CA ASP A 59 14.82 -8.01 19.09
C ASP A 59 14.39 -6.56 18.81
N GLU A 60 15.08 -5.89 17.88
CA GLU A 60 14.77 -4.51 17.45
C GLU A 60 13.54 -4.44 16.53
N ASN A 61 13.20 -5.54 15.83
CA ASN A 61 11.98 -5.67 15.04
C ASN A 61 11.30 -7.00 15.37
N PRO A 62 10.65 -7.09 16.56
CA PRO A 62 10.19 -8.36 17.13
C PRO A 62 8.95 -8.93 16.43
N VAL A 63 8.33 -8.16 15.52
CA VAL A 63 7.16 -8.57 14.75
C VAL A 63 7.31 -8.18 13.28
N LEU A 64 6.75 -8.99 12.38
CA LEU A 64 6.75 -8.67 10.96
C LEU A 64 5.81 -7.51 10.67
N SER A 65 6.29 -6.53 9.92
CA SER A 65 5.52 -5.37 9.53
C SER A 65 5.77 -4.95 8.09
N ASP A 66 4.79 -4.27 7.52
CA ASP A 66 4.84 -3.71 6.18
C ASP A 66 4.05 -2.39 6.11
N LYS A 67 4.38 -1.55 5.13
CA LYS A 67 3.63 -0.35 4.80
C LYS A 67 3.06 -0.46 3.39
N ILE A 68 1.75 -0.43 3.29
CA ILE A 68 1.01 -0.43 2.04
C ILE A 68 0.63 1.00 1.68
N THR A 69 0.86 1.39 0.44
CA THR A 69 0.45 2.70 -0.09
C THR A 69 -0.53 2.49 -1.24
N CYS A 70 -1.38 3.49 -1.49
CA CYS A 70 -2.31 3.49 -2.62
C CYS A 70 -2.03 4.72 -3.46
N ARG A 71 -1.65 4.53 -4.72
CA ARG A 71 -1.30 5.63 -5.63
C ARG A 71 -1.57 5.23 -7.09
N PRO A 72 -1.65 6.20 -8.03
CA PRO A 72 -1.75 5.91 -9.45
C PRO A 72 -0.57 5.08 -9.94
N PHE A 73 -0.83 4.16 -10.87
CA PHE A 73 0.21 3.40 -11.56
C PHE A 73 0.23 3.78 -13.04
N ASP A 74 1.24 4.56 -13.43
CA ASP A 74 1.35 5.09 -14.80
C ASP A 74 1.38 4.00 -15.88
N ARG A 75 1.89 2.81 -15.56
CA ARG A 75 1.95 1.68 -16.50
C ARG A 75 0.59 1.03 -16.75
N ASP A 76 -0.39 1.29 -15.90
CA ASP A 76 -1.76 0.77 -16.00
C ASP A 76 -2.75 1.93 -16.22
N GLY A 77 -2.39 2.88 -17.07
CA GLY A 77 -3.27 4.00 -17.44
C GLY A 77 -3.60 4.96 -16.29
N GLY A 78 -2.82 4.95 -15.20
CA GLY A 78 -3.06 5.81 -14.04
C GLY A 78 -4.11 5.28 -13.06
N HIS A 79 -4.57 4.03 -13.22
CA HIS A 79 -5.44 3.42 -12.21
C HIS A 79 -4.75 3.37 -10.84
N LEU A 80 -5.56 3.41 -9.78
CA LEU A 80 -5.04 3.30 -8.43
C LEU A 80 -4.61 1.86 -8.14
N TRP A 81 -3.42 1.69 -7.60
CA TRP A 81 -2.86 0.40 -7.21
C TRP A 81 -2.36 0.44 -5.79
N PHE A 82 -2.36 -0.73 -5.15
CA PHE A 82 -1.67 -0.94 -3.89
C PHE A 82 -0.19 -1.25 -4.16
N PHE A 83 0.67 -0.65 -3.36
CA PHE A 83 2.11 -0.83 -3.41
C PHE A 83 2.65 -1.20 -2.04
N ASP A 84 3.69 -2.02 -2.02
CA ASP A 84 4.39 -2.38 -0.81
C ASP A 84 5.40 -1.31 -0.35
N SER A 85 6.09 -1.57 0.76
CA SER A 85 7.09 -0.64 1.30
C SER A 85 8.28 -0.37 0.37
N SER A 86 8.57 -1.28 -0.56
CA SER A 86 9.62 -1.14 -1.59
C SER A 86 9.12 -0.45 -2.87
N GLY A 87 7.84 -0.10 -2.93
CA GLY A 87 7.24 0.52 -4.10
C GLY A 87 6.93 -0.47 -5.22
N HIS A 88 6.93 -1.79 -4.94
CA HIS A 88 6.48 -2.79 -5.90
C HIS A 88 4.94 -2.78 -5.97
N PRO A 89 4.36 -2.80 -7.19
CA PRO A 89 2.92 -2.90 -7.36
C PRO A 89 2.45 -4.30 -6.91
N ILE A 90 1.36 -4.34 -6.13
CA ILE A 90 0.75 -5.58 -5.64
C ILE A 90 -0.44 -5.94 -6.54
N THR A 91 -1.45 -5.07 -6.56
CA THR A 91 -2.67 -5.24 -7.35
C THR A 91 -3.43 -3.91 -7.41
N GLU A 92 -4.46 -3.84 -8.25
CA GLU A 92 -5.35 -2.69 -8.39
C GLU A 92 -6.12 -2.40 -7.08
N ALA A 93 -6.38 -1.12 -6.80
CA ALA A 93 -6.97 -0.67 -5.55
C ALA A 93 -8.42 -1.16 -5.32
N GLU A 94 -9.09 -1.64 -6.37
CA GLU A 94 -10.41 -2.27 -6.28
C GLU A 94 -10.34 -3.72 -5.78
N ARG A 95 -9.20 -4.38 -5.98
CA ARG A 95 -8.97 -5.79 -5.64
C ARG A 95 -8.49 -5.96 -4.19
N ILE A 96 -9.26 -5.41 -3.25
CA ILE A 96 -8.92 -5.36 -1.82
C ILE A 96 -8.62 -6.76 -1.26
N VAL A 97 -9.44 -7.76 -1.59
CA VAL A 97 -9.28 -9.13 -1.08
C VAL A 97 -7.96 -9.75 -1.56
N ASP A 98 -7.55 -9.50 -2.79
CA ASP A 98 -6.29 -10.00 -3.33
C ASP A 98 -5.10 -9.39 -2.58
N THR A 99 -5.16 -8.08 -2.29
CA THR A 99 -4.16 -7.40 -1.44
C THR A 99 -4.12 -8.00 -0.04
N VAL A 100 -5.27 -8.30 0.56
CA VAL A 100 -5.34 -8.93 1.89
C VAL A 100 -4.63 -10.28 1.90
N VAL A 101 -4.91 -11.13 0.91
CA VAL A 101 -4.27 -12.46 0.78
C VAL A 101 -2.76 -12.30 0.61
N TRP A 102 -2.33 -11.36 -0.23
CA TRP A 102 -0.91 -11.09 -0.45
C TRP A 102 -0.20 -10.60 0.82
N VAL A 103 -0.80 -9.65 1.54
CA VAL A 103 -0.24 -9.11 2.80
C VAL A 103 -0.12 -10.21 3.86
N LYS A 104 -1.15 -11.05 3.98
CA LYS A 104 -1.11 -12.21 4.89
C LYS A 104 0.01 -13.17 4.53
N GLY A 105 0.17 -13.51 3.25
CA GLY A 105 1.26 -14.39 2.80
C GLY A 105 2.63 -13.80 3.10
N ARG A 106 2.82 -12.51 2.81
CA ARG A 106 4.08 -11.78 3.07
C ARG A 106 4.43 -11.71 4.56
N LEU A 107 3.45 -11.47 5.42
CA LEU A 107 3.65 -11.37 6.87
C LEU A 107 3.58 -12.72 7.59
N ALA A 108 3.29 -13.82 6.89
CA ALA A 108 3.36 -15.18 7.41
C ALA A 108 4.66 -15.90 7.03
N ASN A 109 5.37 -15.45 5.97
CA ASN A 109 6.49 -16.19 5.38
C ASN A 109 7.76 -15.34 5.22
N ARG A 110 8.27 -14.73 6.30
CA ARG A 110 9.60 -14.10 6.26
C ARG A 110 10.75 -14.99 6.71
N ASP A 111 10.47 -16.25 7.02
CA ASP A 111 11.48 -17.32 7.13
C ASP A 111 12.06 -17.70 5.74
N GLY A 112 11.41 -17.30 4.64
CA GLY A 112 11.82 -17.64 3.27
C GLY A 112 12.53 -16.54 2.45
N ARG A 113 12.70 -15.31 2.98
CA ARG A 113 13.32 -14.18 2.23
C ARG A 113 14.61 -13.65 2.86
N SER A 114 15.34 -14.49 3.60
CA SER A 114 16.74 -14.25 3.98
C SER A 114 17.76 -15.01 3.11
N ALA A 115 17.32 -15.66 2.03
CA ALA A 115 18.18 -16.48 1.16
C ALA A 115 18.32 -15.93 -0.28
N ALA A 116 18.14 -14.63 -0.49
CA ALA A 116 18.41 -13.99 -1.77
C ALA A 116 19.07 -12.62 -1.59
N GLU A 117 20.14 -12.58 -0.80
CA GLU A 117 21.22 -11.61 -0.93
C GLU A 117 22.54 -12.33 -0.60
N GLY A 118 22.89 -13.24 -1.49
CA GLY A 118 24.25 -13.69 -1.72
C GLY A 118 24.50 -13.53 -3.22
N THR A 119 25.71 -13.07 -3.59
CA THR A 119 26.21 -12.75 -4.95
C THR A 119 25.96 -11.27 -5.32
N LEU A 120 26.93 -10.36 -5.29
CA LEU A 120 28.37 -10.41 -5.60
C LEU A 120 29.22 -9.54 -4.67
#